data_AF-A0A935NKJ2-F1
#
_entry.id   AF-A0A935NKJ2-F1
#
_cell.length_a   1.000
_cell.length_b   1.000
_cell.length_c   1.000
_cell.angle_alpha   90.00
_cell.angle_beta   90.00
_cell.angle_gamma   90.00
#
_symmetry.space_group_name_H-M   'P 1'
#
loop_
_entity.id
_entity.type
_entity.pdbx_description
1 polymer ?
#
loop_
_entity_poly.entity_id
_entity_poly.type
_entity_poly.pdbx_seq_one_letter_code
_entity_poly.pdbx_strand_id
1 'polypeptide(L)'
;MPLSSAGANGLGPVAPPLRRCRPCGDNGARFDPEPRLNPVPSATLPTAAALRLGHAGLLPFVLGAALVWLVRPDAHPYVTAALSAYAAVIVSFLGGIHWGFAMRQADAPGSLAGWGVVPSLVAWVAVVMPPYAGLIVLGAMLVACYLVDRRVYPAQGAAAWLTLRFRLTAVASLSCFIGAAGS
;
A
#
# COMPACT_ATOMS: atom_id res chain seq x y z
N MET A 1 -68.50 42.24 -38.11
CA MET A 1 -67.22 42.84 -38.53
C MET A 1 -66.11 41.83 -38.27
N PRO A 2 -65.19 41.66 -39.24
CA PRO A 2 -64.68 40.35 -39.62
C PRO A 2 -63.17 40.22 -39.42
N LEU A 3 -62.63 39.02 -39.67
CA LEU A 3 -61.48 38.71 -40.53
C LEU A 3 -61.29 37.18 -40.43
N SER A 4 -61.54 36.41 -41.49
CA SER A 4 -60.59 36.15 -42.59
C SER A 4 -59.43 35.28 -42.12
N SER A 5 -58.91 34.27 -42.82
CA SER A 5 -59.26 33.41 -43.95
C SER A 5 -58.02 32.51 -44.13
N ALA A 6 -58.17 31.45 -44.91
CA ALA A 6 -57.13 30.87 -45.76
C ALA A 6 -55.94 30.14 -45.10
N GLY A 7 -55.62 28.98 -45.68
CA GLY A 7 -54.25 28.48 -45.64
C GLY A 7 -54.05 26.97 -45.51
N ALA A 8 -54.89 26.15 -46.14
CA ALA A 8 -54.47 24.80 -46.49
C ALA A 8 -53.33 24.90 -47.49
N ASN A 9 -52.10 24.61 -47.06
CA ASN A 9 -50.97 24.37 -47.96
C ASN A 9 -50.26 23.11 -47.53
N GLY A 10 -50.31 22.14 -48.45
CA GLY A 10 -49.69 20.84 -48.31
C GLY A 10 -48.18 20.96 -48.20
N LEU A 11 -47.64 20.20 -47.25
CA LEU A 11 -46.23 19.85 -47.18
C LEU A 11 -46.19 18.34 -46.98
N GLY A 12 -46.02 17.63 -48.10
CA GLY A 12 -45.69 16.21 -48.08
C GLY A 12 -44.35 15.97 -47.38
N PRO A 13 -44.07 14.73 -46.93
CA PRO A 13 -42.83 14.42 -46.25
C PRO A 13 -41.65 14.63 -47.20
N VAL A 14 -40.78 15.59 -46.83
CA VAL A 14 -39.50 15.84 -47.50
C VAL A 14 -38.60 14.63 -47.30
N ALA A 15 -38.40 13.85 -48.35
CA ALA A 15 -37.43 12.76 -48.37
C ALA A 15 -36.00 13.33 -48.21
N PRO A 16 -35.16 12.78 -47.32
CA PRO A 16 -33.78 13.23 -47.18
C PRO A 16 -32.97 12.86 -48.43
N PRO A 17 -32.00 13.70 -48.86
CA PRO A 17 -31.19 13.40 -50.02
C PRO A 17 -30.36 12.13 -49.78
N LEU A 18 -30.49 11.17 -50.69
CA LEU A 18 -29.66 9.98 -50.78
C LEU A 18 -28.19 10.41 -50.87
N ARG A 19 -27.45 10.28 -49.76
CA ARG A 19 -25.99 10.44 -49.76
C ARG A 19 -25.41 9.39 -50.71
N ARG A 20 -24.87 9.84 -51.84
CA ARG A 20 -24.00 9.03 -52.70
C ARG A 20 -22.91 8.41 -51.82
N CYS A 21 -22.87 7.09 -51.75
CA CYS A 21 -21.71 6.38 -51.23
C CYS A 21 -20.50 6.78 -52.09
N ARG A 22 -19.45 7.28 -51.45
CA ARG A 22 -18.18 7.54 -52.13
C ARG A 22 -17.63 6.21 -52.67
N PRO A 23 -16.93 6.22 -53.81
CA PRO A 23 -16.19 5.03 -54.27
C PRO A 23 -15.24 4.59 -53.15
N CYS A 24 -15.19 3.28 -52.89
CA CYS A 24 -14.21 2.69 -52.00
C CYS A 24 -12.83 2.94 -52.63
N GLY A 25 -12.21 4.05 -52.23
CA GLY A 25 -10.86 4.40 -52.64
C GLY A 25 -9.91 3.37 -52.06
N ASP A 26 -9.12 2.79 -52.96
CA ASP A 26 -7.99 1.90 -52.76
C ASP A 26 -6.95 2.57 -51.83
N ASN A 27 -7.27 2.61 -50.54
CA ASN A 27 -6.40 3.13 -49.50
C ASN A 27 -5.54 1.96 -49.06
N GLY A 28 -4.35 1.90 -49.66
CA GLY A 28 -3.31 0.93 -49.37
C GLY A 28 -3.23 0.63 -47.89
N ALA A 29 -3.13 -0.68 -47.60
CA ALA A 29 -2.98 -1.29 -46.29
C ALA A 29 -2.31 -0.33 -45.30
N ARG A 30 -3.15 0.41 -44.58
CA ARG A 30 -2.73 1.19 -43.44
C ARG A 30 -2.52 0.13 -42.38
N PHE A 31 -1.26 -0.30 -42.25
CA PHE A 31 -0.79 -1.10 -41.14
C PHE A 31 -1.19 -0.31 -39.89
N ASP A 32 -2.31 -0.67 -39.28
CA ASP A 32 -2.62 -0.19 -37.94
C ASP A 32 -1.43 -0.67 -37.11
N PRO A 33 -0.58 0.23 -36.57
CA PRO A 33 0.44 -0.22 -35.65
C PRO A 33 -0.32 -0.94 -34.54
N GLU A 34 0.06 -2.19 -34.25
CA GLU A 34 -0.44 -2.95 -33.10
C GLU A 34 -0.73 -1.98 -31.95
N PRO A 35 -1.87 -2.09 -31.26
CA PRO A 35 -2.02 -1.39 -30.00
C PRO A 35 -0.79 -1.79 -29.19
N ARG A 36 0.14 -0.85 -28.99
CA ARG A 36 1.34 -1.11 -28.20
C ARG A 36 0.82 -1.60 -26.87
N LEU A 37 0.84 -2.92 -26.68
CA LEU A 37 0.61 -3.55 -25.41
C LEU A 37 1.70 -2.94 -24.55
N ASN A 38 1.34 -1.89 -23.80
CA ASN A 38 2.24 -1.35 -22.80
C ASN A 38 2.67 -2.57 -22.00
N PRO A 39 3.99 -2.83 -21.88
CA PRO A 39 4.44 -3.96 -21.11
C PRO A 39 3.75 -3.86 -19.75
N VAL A 40 2.95 -4.88 -19.42
CA VAL A 40 2.35 -5.01 -18.09
C VAL A 40 3.49 -4.80 -17.11
N PRO A 41 3.41 -3.83 -16.18
CA PRO A 41 4.51 -3.55 -15.27
C PRO A 41 4.97 -4.85 -14.62
N SER A 42 6.13 -5.36 -15.05
CA SER A 42 6.74 -6.56 -14.49
C SER A 42 6.97 -6.27 -13.00
N ALA A 43 6.56 -7.18 -12.12
CA ALA A 43 6.75 -7.03 -10.68
C ALA A 43 8.19 -6.58 -10.40
N THR A 44 8.36 -5.33 -9.99
CA THR A 44 9.67 -4.70 -9.83
C THR A 44 10.36 -5.34 -8.63
N LEU A 45 11.40 -6.13 -8.92
CA LEU A 45 12.27 -6.66 -7.87
C LEU A 45 12.81 -5.51 -7.01
N PRO A 46 12.96 -5.71 -5.69
CA PRO A 46 13.49 -4.69 -4.80
C PRO A 46 14.88 -4.26 -5.26
N THR A 47 15.09 -2.94 -5.39
CA THR A 47 16.40 -2.39 -5.75
C THR A 47 17.42 -2.68 -4.66
N ALA A 48 18.71 -2.81 -5.03
CA ALA A 48 19.77 -3.05 -4.06
C ALA A 48 19.83 -1.98 -2.96
N ALA A 49 19.48 -0.74 -3.28
CA ALA A 49 19.35 0.35 -2.31
C ALA A 49 18.24 0.09 -1.28
N ALA A 50 17.06 -0.37 -1.72
CA ALA A 50 15.96 -0.71 -0.83
C ALA A 50 16.30 -1.89 0.09
N LEU A 51 17.02 -2.89 -0.41
CA LEU A 51 17.53 -4.01 0.41
C LEU A 51 18.48 -3.51 1.50
N ARG A 52 19.45 -2.65 1.13
CA ARG A 52 20.40 -2.07 2.10
C ARG A 52 19.70 -1.24 3.17
N LEU A 53 18.74 -0.40 2.77
CA LEU A 53 17.96 0.41 3.72
C LEU A 53 17.08 -0.45 4.63
N GLY A 54 16.45 -1.50 4.09
CA GLY A 54 15.68 -2.46 4.89
C GLY A 54 16.55 -3.18 5.93
N HIS A 55 17.74 -3.64 5.53
CA HIS A 55 18.68 -4.28 6.45
C HIS A 55 19.27 -3.30 7.47
N ALA A 56 19.53 -2.04 7.09
CA ALA A 56 19.96 -1.01 8.02
C ALA A 56 18.89 -0.75 9.11
N GLY A 57 17.60 -0.84 8.77
CA GLY A 57 16.50 -0.76 9.73
C GLY A 57 16.41 -1.91 10.73
N LEU A 58 17.10 -3.04 10.51
CA LEU A 58 17.19 -4.12 11.50
C LEU A 58 18.27 -3.88 12.56
N LEU A 59 19.23 -3.00 12.26
CA LEU A 59 20.37 -2.76 13.13
C LEU A 59 19.96 -2.30 14.54
N PRO A 60 18.98 -1.38 14.72
CA PRO A 60 18.56 -0.95 16.05
C PRO A 60 17.78 -2.04 16.81
N PHE A 61 17.08 -2.94 16.11
CA PHE A 61 16.40 -4.09 16.73
C PHE A 61 17.40 -5.09 17.31
N VAL A 62 18.37 -5.51 16.50
CA VAL A 62 19.38 -6.48 16.93
C VAL A 62 20.26 -5.89 18.02
N LEU A 63 20.68 -4.64 17.86
CA LEU A 63 21.51 -3.95 18.84
C LEU A 63 20.74 -3.70 20.14
N GLY A 64 19.50 -3.21 20.07
CA GLY A 64 18.65 -3.03 21.25
C GLY A 64 18.40 -4.34 21.99
N ALA A 65 18.06 -5.42 21.29
CA ALA A 65 17.89 -6.74 21.89
C ALA A 65 19.19 -7.25 22.53
N ALA A 66 20.36 -7.07 21.91
CA ALA A 66 21.63 -7.45 22.51
C ALA A 66 21.96 -6.62 23.76
N LEU A 67 21.70 -5.31 23.72
CA LEU A 67 21.96 -4.41 24.85
C LEU A 67 21.08 -4.73 26.05
N VAL A 68 19.82 -5.16 25.87
CA VAL A 68 18.95 -5.61 26.98
C VAL A 68 19.66 -6.66 27.83
N TRP A 69 20.37 -7.61 27.21
CA TRP A 69 21.05 -8.70 27.92
C TRP A 69 22.47 -8.35 28.41
N LEU A 70 23.10 -7.31 27.84
CA LEU A 70 24.49 -6.95 28.15
C LEU A 70 24.61 -5.80 29.16
N VAL A 71 23.57 -4.98 29.31
CA VAL A 71 23.63 -3.74 30.08
C VAL A 71 23.38 -3.98 31.57
N ARG A 72 23.93 -3.08 32.40
CA ARG A 72 23.72 -3.08 33.85
C ARG A 72 22.24 -2.83 34.21
N PRO A 73 21.76 -3.33 35.37
CA PRO A 73 20.37 -3.16 35.80
C PRO A 73 19.88 -1.71 35.77
N ASP A 74 20.78 -0.79 36.12
CA ASP A 74 20.57 0.66 36.18
C ASP A 74 20.14 1.26 34.81
N ALA A 75 20.62 0.70 33.70
CA ALA A 75 20.37 1.17 32.34
C ALA A 75 19.30 0.37 31.60
N HIS A 76 18.87 -0.76 32.16
CA HIS A 76 17.88 -1.66 31.60
C HIS A 76 16.56 -1.00 31.14
N PRO A 77 15.92 -0.11 31.94
CA PRO A 77 14.67 0.52 31.53
C PRO A 77 14.83 1.47 30.33
N TYR A 78 15.99 2.12 30.19
CA TYR A 78 16.25 3.01 29.07
C TYR A 78 16.42 2.24 27.75
N VAL A 79 17.12 1.11 27.78
CA VAL A 79 17.34 0.29 26.59
C VAL A 79 16.03 -0.35 26.12
N THR A 80 15.25 -0.92 27.04
CA THR A 80 13.96 -1.55 26.74
C THR A 80 12.93 -0.53 26.25
N ALA A 81 12.87 0.66 26.86
CA ALA A 81 12.04 1.75 26.37
C ALA A 81 12.48 2.24 24.98
N ALA A 82 13.78 2.36 24.72
CA ALA A 82 14.30 2.74 23.40
C ALA A 82 13.96 1.69 22.32
N LEU A 83 14.10 0.40 22.64
CA LEU A 83 13.72 -0.70 21.75
C LEU A 83 12.21 -0.69 21.45
N SER A 84 11.38 -0.49 22.48
CA SER A 84 9.92 -0.38 22.35
C SER A 84 9.54 0.83 21.48
N ALA A 85 10.12 2.00 21.74
CA ALA A 85 9.88 3.21 20.95
C ALA A 85 10.28 3.02 19.48
N TYR A 86 11.44 2.40 19.22
CA TYR A 86 11.86 2.11 17.86
C TYR A 86 10.87 1.16 17.15
N ALA A 87 10.43 0.10 17.83
CA ALA A 87 9.47 -0.84 17.28
C ALA A 87 8.12 -0.16 16.96
N ALA A 88 7.67 0.75 17.82
CA ALA A 88 6.45 1.54 17.60
C ALA A 88 6.55 2.48 16.39
N VAL A 89 7.71 3.11 16.16
CA VAL A 89 7.96 3.94 14.96
C VAL A 89 7.83 3.08 13.70
N ILE A 90 8.42 1.89 13.69
CA ILE A 90 8.33 0.96 12.55
C ILE A 90 6.89 0.52 12.32
N VAL A 91 6.17 0.09 13.36
CA VAL A 91 4.74 -0.30 13.24
C VAL A 91 3.88 0.86 12.69
N SER A 92 4.12 2.09 13.13
CA SER A 92 3.41 3.29 12.63
C SER A 92 3.74 3.56 11.16
N PHE A 93 5.01 3.41 10.76
CA PHE A 93 5.42 3.50 9.36
C PHE A 93 4.72 2.45 8.49
N LEU A 94 4.59 1.21 8.99
CA LEU A 94 3.87 0.13 8.30
C LEU A 94 2.38 0.46 8.09
N GLY A 95 1.72 1.10 9.05
CA GLY A 95 0.35 1.60 8.90
C GLY A 95 0.24 2.68 7.82
N GLY A 96 1.22 3.60 7.76
CA GLY A 96 1.28 4.64 6.73
C GLY A 96 1.36 4.11 5.29
N ILE A 97 2.04 2.97 5.08
CA ILE A 97 2.13 2.34 3.75
C ILE A 97 0.73 1.94 3.22
N HIS A 98 -0.18 1.50 4.10
CA HIS A 98 -1.53 1.11 3.70
C HIS A 98 -2.35 2.31 3.22
N TRP A 99 -2.19 3.47 3.84
CA TRP A 99 -2.73 4.74 3.32
C TRP A 99 -2.14 5.09 1.96
N GLY A 100 -0.84 4.86 1.76
CA GLY A 100 -0.20 5.05 0.45
C GLY A 100 -0.81 4.17 -0.65
N PHE A 101 -1.17 2.92 -0.35
CA PHE A 101 -1.89 2.06 -1.30
C PHE A 101 -3.34 2.49 -1.51
N ALA A 102 -4.02 2.97 -0.46
CA ALA A 102 -5.38 3.50 -0.57
C ALA A 102 -5.42 4.72 -1.50
N MET A 103 -4.46 5.65 -1.38
CA MET A 103 -4.39 6.85 -2.25
C MET A 103 -4.14 6.53 -3.74
N ARG A 104 -3.57 5.37 -4.05
CA ARG A 104 -3.30 4.94 -5.43
C ARG A 104 -4.52 4.31 -6.11
N GLN A 105 -5.57 3.99 -5.36
CA GLN A 105 -6.77 3.32 -5.85
C GLN A 105 -7.95 4.29 -5.76
N ALA A 106 -8.63 4.53 -6.87
CA ALA A 106 -9.81 5.42 -6.90
C ALA A 106 -10.96 4.87 -6.04
N ASP A 107 -11.14 3.54 -6.01
CA ASP A 107 -12.17 2.83 -5.23
C ASP A 107 -11.55 2.00 -4.08
N ALA A 108 -10.60 2.58 -3.35
CA ALA A 108 -9.99 1.88 -2.23
C ALA A 108 -11.06 1.53 -1.16
N PRO A 109 -11.17 0.26 -0.73
CA PRO A 109 -12.09 -0.09 0.34
C PRO A 109 -11.68 0.62 1.63
N GLY A 110 -12.65 1.23 2.32
CA GLY A 110 -12.40 1.99 3.55
C GLY A 110 -11.71 1.19 4.66
N SER A 111 -11.82 -0.14 4.62
CA SER A 111 -11.10 -1.05 5.51
C SER A 111 -9.57 -1.00 5.35
N LEU A 112 -9.06 -0.72 4.14
CA LEU A 112 -7.62 -0.59 3.88
C LEU A 112 -7.06 0.70 4.50
N ALA A 113 -7.81 1.79 4.41
CA ALA A 113 -7.48 3.06 5.06
C ALA A 113 -7.62 2.96 6.59
N GLY A 114 -8.70 2.33 7.08
CA GLY A 114 -8.89 2.07 8.51
C GLY A 114 -7.77 1.22 9.10
N TRP A 115 -7.33 0.18 8.37
CA TRP A 115 -6.18 -0.62 8.77
C TRP A 115 -4.87 0.16 8.82
N GLY A 116 -4.71 1.26 8.09
CA GLY A 116 -3.53 2.09 8.21
C GLY A 116 -3.43 2.84 9.56
N VAL A 117 -4.57 3.08 10.23
CA VAL A 117 -4.62 3.79 11.52
C VAL A 117 -4.43 2.85 12.71
N VAL A 118 -4.95 1.62 12.61
CA VAL A 118 -4.91 0.62 13.69
C VAL A 118 -3.47 0.37 14.22
N PRO A 119 -2.45 0.11 13.38
CA PRO A 119 -1.07 -0.09 13.83
C PRO A 119 -0.51 1.10 14.61
N SER A 120 -0.79 2.32 14.17
CA SER A 120 -0.29 3.53 14.85
C SER A 120 -0.93 3.73 16.22
N LEU A 121 -2.23 3.44 16.35
CA LEU A 121 -2.93 3.49 17.64
C LEU A 121 -2.43 2.41 18.59
N VAL A 122 -2.26 1.18 18.10
CA VAL A 122 -1.71 0.07 18.88
C VAL A 122 -0.28 0.37 19.32
N ALA A 123 0.54 0.92 18.43
CA ALA A 123 1.91 1.31 18.72
C ALA A 123 1.98 2.38 19.82
N TRP A 124 1.11 3.39 19.77
CA TRP A 124 1.00 4.40 20.82
C TRP A 124 0.66 3.79 22.18
N VAL A 125 -0.38 2.95 22.23
CA VAL A 125 -0.78 2.26 23.48
C VAL A 125 0.36 1.38 24.01
N ALA A 126 1.07 0.69 23.13
CA ALA A 126 2.18 -0.20 23.52
C ALA A 126 3.38 0.56 24.12
N VAL A 127 3.66 1.80 23.68
CA VAL A 127 4.75 2.62 24.24
C VAL A 127 4.39 3.22 25.60
N VAL A 128 3.11 3.48 25.87
CA VAL A 128 2.64 3.98 27.17
C VAL A 128 2.65 2.87 28.23
N MET A 129 2.50 1.61 27.81
CA MET A 129 2.59 0.44 28.69
C MET A 129 4.04 0.15 29.13
N PRO A 130 4.22 -0.63 30.21
CA PRO A 130 5.54 -1.13 30.59
C PRO A 130 6.26 -1.83 29.42
N PRO A 131 7.59 -1.67 29.28
CA PRO A 131 8.33 -2.17 28.11
C PRO A 131 8.13 -3.66 27.82
N TYR A 132 8.03 -4.51 28.86
CA TYR A 132 7.82 -5.94 28.70
C TYR A 132 6.52 -6.25 27.94
N ALA A 133 5.41 -5.58 28.30
CA ALA A 133 4.11 -5.78 27.67
C ALA A 133 4.07 -5.09 26.30
N GLY A 134 4.64 -3.88 26.20
CA GLY A 134 4.71 -3.12 24.96
C GLY A 134 5.44 -3.88 23.86
N LEU A 135 6.57 -4.50 24.16
CA LEU A 135 7.36 -5.28 23.20
C LEU A 135 6.60 -6.51 22.68
N ILE A 136 5.83 -7.20 23.54
CA ILE A 136 4.99 -8.33 23.11
C ILE A 136 3.89 -7.84 22.17
N VAL A 137 3.21 -6.74 22.53
CA VAL A 137 2.14 -6.15 21.71
C VAL A 137 2.69 -5.68 20.37
N LEU A 138 3.84 -4.99 20.35
CA LEU A 138 4.49 -4.51 19.12
C LEU A 138 4.97 -5.67 18.25
N GLY A 139 5.55 -6.71 18.86
CA GLY A 139 5.97 -7.93 18.18
C GLY A 139 4.80 -8.65 17.52
N ALA A 140 3.67 -8.77 18.21
CA ALA A 140 2.43 -9.33 17.67
C ALA A 140 1.83 -8.44 16.58
N MET A 141 1.86 -7.12 16.75
CA MET A 141 1.33 -6.18 15.76
C MET A 141 2.15 -6.21 14.45
N LEU A 142 3.48 -6.35 14.55
CA LEU A 142 4.36 -6.56 13.39
C LEU A 142 3.95 -7.81 12.58
N VAL A 143 3.62 -8.92 13.26
CA VAL A 143 3.12 -10.14 12.62
C VAL A 143 1.75 -9.90 11.98
N ALA A 144 0.83 -9.24 12.69
CA ALA A 144 -0.49 -8.91 12.15
C ALA A 144 -0.40 -8.03 10.89
N CYS A 145 0.46 -7.01 10.90
CA CYS A 145 0.75 -6.19 9.72
C CYS A 145 1.23 -7.05 8.56
N TYR A 146 2.17 -7.99 8.80
CA TYR A 146 2.65 -8.90 7.75
C TYR A 146 1.56 -9.80 7.17
N LEU A 147 0.63 -10.29 8.00
CA LEU A 147 -0.50 -11.10 7.53
C LEU A 147 -1.42 -10.31 6.59
N VAL A 148 -1.65 -9.03 6.89
CA VAL A 148 -2.43 -8.15 6.02
C VAL A 148 -1.65 -7.80 4.75
N ASP A 149 -0.35 -7.50 4.86
CA ASP A 149 0.53 -7.26 3.72
C ASP A 149 0.51 -8.45 2.75
N ARG A 150 0.47 -9.70 3.26
CA ARG A 150 0.37 -10.91 2.43
C ARG A 150 -0.89 -10.97 1.58
N ARG A 151 -1.97 -10.31 1.99
CA ARG A 151 -3.21 -10.21 1.20
C ARG A 151 -3.17 -9.01 0.25
N VAL A 152 -2.63 -7.88 0.71
CA VAL A 152 -2.62 -6.62 -0.04
C VAL A 152 -1.55 -6.61 -1.14
N TYR A 153 -0.34 -7.09 -0.87
CA TYR A 153 0.80 -6.99 -1.79
C TYR A 153 0.60 -7.77 -3.11
N PRO A 154 0.01 -8.98 -3.13
CA PRO A 154 -0.31 -9.67 -4.37
C PRO A 154 -1.33 -8.89 -5.23
N ALA A 155 -2.34 -8.28 -4.59
CA ALA A 155 -3.33 -7.46 -5.29
C ALA A 155 -2.72 -6.18 -5.90
N GLN A 156 -1.61 -5.69 -5.34
CA GLN A 156 -0.88 -4.50 -5.81
C GLN A 156 0.31 -4.84 -6.72
N GLY A 157 0.52 -6.11 -7.11
CA GLY A 157 1.66 -6.52 -7.94
C GLY A 157 3.04 -6.47 -7.25
N ALA A 158 3.06 -6.30 -5.92
CA ALA A 158 4.27 -6.17 -5.11
C ALA A 158 4.69 -7.50 -4.43
N ALA A 159 4.22 -8.65 -4.94
CA ALA A 159 4.46 -9.97 -4.33
C ALA A 159 5.95 -10.29 -4.13
N ALA A 160 6.84 -9.81 -5.01
CA ALA A 160 8.28 -10.01 -4.90
C ALA A 160 8.90 -9.39 -3.62
N TRP A 161 8.27 -8.35 -3.06
CA TRP A 161 8.71 -7.69 -1.84
C TRP A 161 8.32 -8.44 -0.56
N LEU A 162 7.43 -9.43 -0.67
CA LEU A 162 6.93 -10.16 0.50
C LEU A 162 8.03 -10.94 1.21
N THR A 163 9.01 -11.46 0.46
CA THR A 163 10.16 -12.19 1.01
C THR A 163 11.06 -11.28 1.83
N LEU A 164 11.29 -10.04 1.37
CA LEU A 164 12.04 -9.04 2.12
C LEU A 164 11.28 -8.69 3.40
N ARG A 165 9.99 -8.35 3.26
CA ARG A 165 9.11 -8.00 4.38
C ARG A 165 9.09 -9.10 5.45
N PHE A 166 8.96 -10.36 5.03
CA PHE A 166 8.98 -11.51 5.93
C PHE A 166 10.26 -11.58 6.76
N ARG A 167 11.42 -11.44 6.11
CA ARG A 167 12.72 -11.45 6.81
C ARG A 167 12.85 -10.29 7.79
N LEU A 168 12.41 -9.09 7.40
CA LEU A 168 12.44 -7.90 8.26
C LEU A 168 11.52 -8.08 9.47
N THR A 169 10.27 -8.49 9.25
CA THR A 169 9.30 -8.73 10.32
C THR A 169 9.74 -9.85 11.24
N ALA A 170 10.26 -10.97 10.71
CA ALA A 170 10.72 -12.09 11.51
C ALA A 170 11.85 -11.70 12.46
N VAL A 171 12.86 -10.98 11.96
CA VAL A 171 13.97 -10.51 12.79
C VAL A 171 13.48 -9.47 13.80
N ALA A 172 12.68 -8.49 13.38
CA ALA A 172 12.14 -7.46 14.28
C ALA A 172 11.27 -8.05 15.40
N SER A 173 10.32 -8.93 15.08
CA SER A 173 9.48 -9.61 16.06
C SER A 173 10.30 -10.49 17.00
N LEU A 174 11.29 -11.23 16.49
CA LEU A 174 12.18 -12.03 17.33
C LEU A 174 12.98 -11.14 18.29
N SER A 175 13.52 -10.01 17.81
CA SER A 175 14.20 -9.03 18.65
C SER A 175 13.27 -8.42 19.71
N CYS A 176 12.01 -8.16 19.39
CA CYS A 176 11.02 -7.73 20.38
C CYS A 176 10.78 -8.79 21.47
N PHE A 177 10.60 -10.07 21.08
CA PHE A 177 10.40 -11.15 22.05
C PHE A 177 11.63 -11.40 22.92
N ILE A 178 12.83 -11.35 22.33
CA ILE A 178 14.09 -11.47 23.08
C ILE A 178 14.27 -10.29 24.05
N GLY A 179 13.94 -9.08 23.61
CA GLY A 179 13.93 -7.88 24.45
C GLY A 179 12.95 -8.03 25.62
N ALA A 180 11.73 -8.50 25.34
CA ALA A 180 10.71 -8.73 26.36
C ALA A 180 11.12 -9.81 27.37
N ALA A 181 11.80 -10.87 26.93
CA ALA A 181 12.28 -11.94 27.81
C ALA A 181 13.42 -11.51 28.73
N GLY A 182 14.19 -10.48 28.34
CA GLY A 182 15.21 -9.87 29.19
C GLY A 182 14.70 -8.74 30.08
N SER A 183 13.46 -8.28 29.88
CA SER A 183 12.79 -7.19 30.62
C SER A 183 12.08 -7.67 31.88
#